data_AF-A0A4R1BMC4-F1
#
_entry.id   AF-A0A4R1BMC4-F1
#
_cell.length_a   1.000
_cell.length_b   1.000
_cell.length_c   1.000
_cell.angle_alpha   90.00
_cell.angle_beta   90.00
_cell.angle_gamma   90.00
#
_symmetry.space_group_name_H-M   'P 1'
#
loop_
_entity.id
_entity.type
_entity.pdbx_description
1 polymer ?
#
loop_
_entity_poly.entity_id
_entity_poly.type
_entity_poly.pdbx_seq_one_letter_code
_entity_poly.pdbx_strand_id
1 'polypeptide(L)' 'MTNPSSFDLSPGTAAQGLALNAGKGRAVVLGEAALLGAQLNRDGSKVGMNYNPGNRQLALNLLHWLAGE' A
#
# COMPACT_ATOMS: atom_id res chain seq x y z
N MET A 1 -3.48 -15.81 36.36
CA MET A 1 -2.43 -15.94 35.32
C MET A 1 -3.14 -16.00 33.97
N THR A 2 -3.24 -14.86 33.28
CA THR A 2 -3.86 -14.77 31.95
C THR A 2 -2.79 -15.00 30.89
N ASN A 3 -3.03 -15.95 29.98
CA ASN A 3 -2.14 -16.27 28.87
C ASN A 3 -2.26 -15.18 27.78
N PRO A 4 -1.20 -14.42 27.42
CA PRO A 4 -1.32 -13.29 26.50
C PRO A 4 -1.00 -13.68 25.05
N SER A 5 -1.65 -14.71 24.49
CA SER A 5 -1.26 -15.22 23.15
C SER A 5 -2.39 -15.45 22.16
N SER A 6 -3.55 -14.81 22.32
CA SER A 6 -4.56 -14.78 21.25
C SER A 6 -4.84 -13.33 20.86
N PHE A 7 -4.08 -12.82 19.88
CA PHE A 7 -4.49 -11.64 19.15
C PHE A 7 -5.75 -12.01 18.35
N ASP A 8 -6.90 -11.52 18.79
CA ASP A 8 -8.16 -11.59 18.05
C ASP A 8 -8.06 -10.66 16.83
N LEU A 9 -7.45 -11.16 15.76
CA LEU A 9 -7.38 -10.46 14.49
C LEU A 9 -8.75 -10.59 13.80
N SER A 10 -9.68 -9.71 14.15
CA SER A 10 -10.82 -9.42 13.29
C SER A 10 -10.30 -9.14 11.86
N PRO A 11 -10.90 -9.69 10.79
CA PRO A 11 -10.41 -9.58 9.41
C PRO A 11 -10.61 -8.18 8.80
N GLY A 12 -10.33 -7.13 9.56
CA GLY A 12 -10.10 -5.78 9.08
C GLY A 12 -8.69 -5.68 8.51
N THR A 13 -8.45 -6.34 7.38
CA THR A 13 -7.31 -6.19 6.46
C THR A 13 -5.91 -6.20 7.07
N ALA A 14 -5.09 -7.20 6.74
CA ALA A 14 -3.64 -6.99 6.75
C ALA A 14 -3.36 -5.81 5.81
N ALA A 15 -2.96 -4.67 6.36
CA ALA A 15 -2.74 -3.45 5.58
C ALA A 15 -1.76 -3.74 4.42
N GLN A 16 -2.12 -3.34 3.19
CA GLN A 16 -1.28 -3.54 2.00
C GLN A 16 -0.08 -2.59 1.94
N GLY A 17 0.02 -1.67 2.91
CA GLY A 17 1.13 -0.76 3.08
C GLY A 17 1.03 0.03 4.40
N LEU A 18 2.13 0.67 4.78
CA LEU A 18 2.28 1.50 5.98
C LEU A 18 2.79 2.88 5.58
N ALA A 19 2.18 3.93 6.11
CA ALA A 19 2.69 5.30 6.02
C ALA A 19 3.06 5.79 7.42
N LEU A 20 4.27 6.32 7.61
CA LEU A 20 4.77 6.75 8.90
C LEU A 20 5.63 8.01 8.81
N ASN A 21 5.62 8.80 9.89
CA ASN A 21 6.61 9.85 10.08
C ASN A 21 7.92 9.20 10.57
N ALA A 22 9.04 9.53 9.92
CA ALA A 22 10.37 9.03 10.23
C ALA A 22 11.28 10.21 10.62
N GLY A 23 11.34 10.52 11.92
CA GLY A 23 12.01 11.72 12.41
C GLY A 23 11.35 12.98 11.87
N LYS A 24 12.10 13.78 11.10
CA LYS A 24 11.58 14.98 10.41
C LYS A 24 11.00 14.68 9.02
N GLY A 25 11.15 13.44 8.53
CA GLY A 25 10.70 13.01 7.21
C GLY A 25 9.45 12.13 7.26
N ARG A 26 9.05 11.65 6.08
CA ARG A 26 7.91 10.76 5.87
C ARG A 26 8.37 9.53 5.09
N ALA A 27 7.81 8.37 5.40
CA ALA A 27 8.12 7.11 4.72
C ALA A 27 6.85 6.31 4.45
N VAL A 28 6.81 5.65 3.29
CA VAL A 28 5.75 4.71 2.91
C VAL A 28 6.39 3.37 2.55
N VAL A 29 5.86 2.30 3.10
CA VAL A 29 6.23 0.92 2.78
C VAL A 29 5.03 0.23 2.16
N LEU A 30 5.17 -0.34 0.98
CA LEU A 30 4.12 -1.10 0.31
C LEU A 30 4.48 -2.59 0.33
N GLY A 31 3.51 -3.45 0.62
CA GLY A 31 3.70 -4.90 0.62
C GLY A 31 3.87 -5.49 -0.78
N GLU A 32 3.50 -4.74 -1.82
CA GLU A 32 3.58 -5.18 -3.21
C GLU A 32 4.03 -4.05 -4.14
N ALA A 33 5.20 -4.23 -4.76
CA ALA A 33 5.77 -3.26 -5.69
C ALA A 33 4.93 -3.10 -6.97
N ALA A 34 4.21 -4.16 -7.36
CA ALA A 34 3.38 -4.15 -8.57
C ALA A 34 2.24 -3.13 -8.50
N LEU A 35 1.87 -2.68 -7.30
CA LEU A 35 0.89 -1.62 -7.12
C LEU A 35 1.29 -0.33 -7.85
N LEU A 36 2.58 0.00 -7.89
CA LEU A 36 3.10 1.23 -8.51
C LEU A 36 3.58 1.02 -9.96
N GLY A 37 3.29 -0.14 -10.56
CA GLY A 37 3.73 -0.46 -11.92
C GLY A 37 2.58 -0.43 -12.93
N ALA A 38 2.89 -0.03 -14.17
CA ALA A 38 2.02 -0.24 -15.32
C ALA A 38 2.32 -1.61 -15.95
N GLN A 39 1.60 -2.65 -15.52
CA GLN A 39 1.88 -4.04 -15.92
C GLN A 39 0.70 -4.70 -16.65
N LEU A 40 1.01 -5.78 -17.37
CA LEU A 40 0.05 -6.71 -17.97
C LEU A 40 0.33 -8.12 -17.41
N ASN A 41 -0.72 -8.85 -17.08
CA ASN A 41 -0.62 -10.27 -16.78
C ASN A 41 -0.32 -11.07 -18.04
N ARG A 42 0.01 -12.35 -17.88
CA ARG A 42 0.28 -13.28 -19.00
C ARG A 42 -0.89 -13.44 -19.96
N ASP A 43 -2.12 -13.24 -19.48
CA ASP A 43 -3.35 -13.25 -20.27
C ASP A 43 -3.70 -11.89 -20.92
N GLY A 44 -2.84 -10.88 -20.75
CA GLY A 44 -3.04 -9.52 -21.26
C GLY A 44 -3.94 -8.64 -20.39
N SER A 45 -4.45 -9.14 -19.26
CA SER A 45 -5.23 -8.32 -18.33
C SER A 45 -4.36 -7.24 -17.67
N LYS A 46 -4.94 -6.05 -17.51
CA LYS A 46 -4.26 -4.87 -16.94
C LYS A 46 -4.26 -4.92 -15.43
N VAL A 47 -3.10 -4.68 -14.80
CA VAL A 47 -2.95 -4.66 -13.34
C VAL A 47 -2.17 -3.43 -12.88
N GLY A 48 -2.16 -3.19 -11.56
CA GLY A 48 -1.46 -2.05 -10.96
C GLY A 48 -2.01 -0.71 -11.45
N MET A 49 -1.13 0.12 -12.02
CA MET A 49 -1.48 1.42 -12.59
C MET A 49 -2.17 1.34 -13.95
N ASN A 50 -2.17 0.18 -14.63
CA ASN A 50 -2.86 0.02 -15.91
C ASN A 50 -4.37 -0.28 -15.76
N TYR A 51 -4.81 -0.71 -14.58
CA TYR A 51 -6.23 -0.89 -14.28
C TYR A 51 -6.90 0.48 -14.02
N ASN A 52 -8.22 0.62 -14.23
CA ASN A 52 -8.95 1.87 -13.96
C ASN A 52 -10.08 1.60 -12.93
N PRO A 53 -10.20 2.36 -11.82
CA PRO A 53 -9.39 3.54 -11.47
C PRO A 53 -7.93 3.24 -11.15
N GLY A 54 -7.61 1.96 -10.86
CA GLY A 54 -6.26 1.46 -10.60
C GLY A 54 -5.52 2.20 -9.50
N ASN A 55 -4.21 1.99 -9.48
CA ASN A 55 -3.35 2.53 -8.42
C ASN A 55 -2.72 3.88 -8.77
N ARG A 56 -3.11 4.50 -9.89
CA ARG A 56 -2.55 5.79 -10.31
C ARG A 56 -2.84 6.88 -9.29
N GLN A 57 -4.08 6.97 -8.79
CA GLN A 57 -4.43 7.99 -7.80
C GLN A 57 -3.78 7.73 -6.44
N LEU A 58 -3.66 6.45 -6.04
CA LEU A 58 -2.90 6.08 -4.85
C LEU A 58 -1.45 6.57 -4.96
N ALA A 59 -0.77 6.28 -6.07
CA ALA A 59 0.61 6.71 -6.29
C ALA A 59 0.76 8.23 -6.19
N LEU A 60 -0.14 9.00 -6.81
CA LEU A 60 -0.13 10.46 -6.72
C LEU A 60 -0.30 10.96 -5.28
N ASN A 61 -1.26 10.42 -4.55
CA ASN A 61 -1.51 10.81 -3.16
C ASN A 61 -0.29 10.51 -2.26
N LEU A 62 0.36 9.36 -2.47
CA LEU A 62 1.58 9.02 -1.73
C LEU A 62 2.72 10.00 -2.05
N LEU A 63 2.88 10.40 -3.32
CA LEU A 63 3.91 11.35 -3.72
C LEU A 63 3.68 12.74 -3.14
N HIS A 64 2.46 13.28 -3.19
CA HIS A 64 2.15 14.56 -2.55
C HIS A 64 2.41 14.50 -1.05
N TRP A 65 1.97 13.42 -0.39
CA TRP A 65 2.20 13.24 1.04
C TRP A 65 3.69 13.13 1.36
N LEU A 66 4.49 12.41 0.56
CA LEU A 66 5.94 12.32 0.75
C LEU A 66 6.67 13.64 0.48
N ALA A 67 6.19 14.42 -0.49
CA ALA A 67 6.73 15.74 -0.82
C ALA A 67 6.37 16.83 0.21
N GLY A 68 5.34 16.60 1.03
CA GLY A 68 4.87 17.58 2.00
C GLY A 68 3.89 18.59 1.42
N GLU A 69 3.26 18.27 0.29
CA GLU A 69 2.22 19.07 -0.36
C GLU A 69 0.81 18.78 0.21
#